data_AF-A0AA35XIG5-F1
#
_entry.id   AF-A0AA35XIG5-F1
#
_cell.length_a   1.000
_cell.length_b   1.000
_cell.length_c   1.000
_cell.angle_alpha   90.00
_cell.angle_beta   90.00
_cell.angle_gamma   90.00
#
_symmetry.space_group_name_H-M   'P 1'
#
loop_
_entity.id
_entity.type
_entity.pdbx_description
1 polymer ?
#
loop_
_entity_poly.entity_id
_entity_poly.type
_entity_poly.pdbx_seq_one_letter_code
_entity_poly.pdbx_strand_id
1 'polypeptide(L)' 'MSAIGRNPEATGNIQTNMILGIAFAEALGIYALVAAIMIGFIF' A
#
# COMPACT_ATOMS: atom_id res chain seq x y z
N MET A 1 -7.56 -12.54 3.37
CA MET A 1 -7.13 -13.36 4.52
C MET A 1 -7.14 -14.88 4.29
N SER A 2 -7.76 -15.40 3.22
CA SER A 2 -7.79 -16.86 2.90
C SER A 2 -6.40 -17.52 2.78
N ALA A 3 -5.36 -16.79 2.33
CA ALA A 3 -4.01 -17.34 2.14
C ALA A 3 -3.34 -17.85 3.44
N ILE A 4 -3.55 -17.15 4.56
CA ILE A 4 -2.95 -17.50 5.86
C ILE A 4 -3.56 -18.80 6.41
N GLY A 5 -4.86 -19.02 6.22
CA GLY A 5 -5.56 -20.23 6.67
C GLY A 5 -5.19 -21.50 5.89
N ARG A 6 -4.54 -21.38 4.71
CA ARG A 6 -4.07 -22.54 3.92
C ARG A 6 -2.65 -22.97 4.28
N ASN A 7 -1.80 -22.03 4.71
CA ASN A 7 -0.46 -22.33 5.20
C ASN A 7 -0.07 -21.38 6.35
N PRO A 8 -0.37 -21.74 7.61
CA PRO A 8 -0.15 -20.88 8.77
C PRO A 8 1.33 -20.58 9.04
N GLU A 9 2.28 -21.42 8.59
CA GLU A 9 3.72 -21.16 8.73
C GLU A 9 4.20 -19.99 7.86
N ALA A 10 3.51 -19.72 6.74
CA ALA A 10 3.83 -18.63 5.83
C ALA A 10 3.28 -17.25 6.28
N THR A 11 2.60 -17.19 7.44
CA THR A 11 1.91 -15.98 7.91
C THR A 11 2.81 -14.75 7.99
N GLY A 12 4.03 -14.91 8.53
CA GLY A 12 4.98 -13.79 8.67
C GLY A 12 5.32 -13.16 7.32
N ASN A 13 5.73 -13.98 6.35
CA ASN A 13 6.09 -13.51 5.01
C ASN A 13 4.88 -12.88 4.27
N ILE A 14 3.68 -13.46 4.42
CA ILE A 14 2.46 -12.92 3.80
C ILE A 14 2.13 -11.54 4.39
N GLN A 15 2.20 -11.37 5.72
CA GLN A 15 1.97 -10.08 6.35
C GLN A 15 3.00 -9.03 5.92
N THR A 16 4.29 -9.39 5.88
CA THR A 16 5.34 -8.47 5.41
C THR A 16 5.08 -8.02 3.97
N ASN A 17 4.75 -8.94 3.07
CA ASN A 17 4.44 -8.60 1.69
C ASN A 17 3.15 -7.78 1.56
N MET A 18 2.14 -8.02 2.41
CA MET A 18 0.94 -7.18 2.47
C MET A 18 1.27 -5.75 2.88
N ILE A 19 2.06 -5.57 3.93
CA ILE A 19 2.49 -4.24 4.40
C ILE A 19 3.28 -3.53 3.30
N LEU A 20 4.20 -4.25 2.64
CA LEU A 20 4.98 -3.69 1.53
C LEU A 20 4.07 -3.25 0.36
N GLY A 21 3.09 -4.08 0.00
CA GLY A 21 2.10 -3.74 -1.03
C GLY A 21 1.26 -2.51 -0.68
N ILE A 22 0.84 -2.39 0.58
CA ILE A 22 0.12 -1.23 1.09
C ILE A 22 1.00 0.02 1.03
N ALA A 23 2.26 -0.06 1.47
CA ALA A 23 3.19 1.07 1.45
C ALA A 23 3.42 1.61 0.02
N PHE A 24 3.52 0.73 -0.98
CA PHE A 24 3.60 1.16 -2.38
C PHE A 24 2.31 1.83 -2.87
N ALA A 25 1.15 1.29 -2.52
CA ALA A 25 -0.14 1.89 -2.87
C ALA A 25 -0.29 3.28 -2.23
N GLU A 26 0.10 3.44 -0.96
CA GLU A 26 0.08 4.74 -0.28
C GLU A 26 1.05 5.73 -0.91
N ALA A 27 2.26 5.32 -1.29
CA ALA A 27 3.23 6.21 -1.94
C ALA A 27 2.66 6.82 -3.23
N LEU A 28 1.98 6.01 -4.06
CA LEU A 28 1.28 6.50 -5.25
C LEU A 28 0.13 7.45 -4.89
N GLY A 29 -0.63 7.13 -3.83
CA GLY A 29 -1.68 8.00 -3.32
C GLY A 29 -1.16 9.38 -2.87
N ILE A 30 -0.01 9.42 -2.20
CA ILE A 30 0.64 10.67 -1.79
C ILE A 30 1.07 11.48 -3.01
N TYR A 31 1.68 10.85 -4.04
CA TYR A 31 2.04 11.56 -5.26
C TYR A 31 0.83 12.16 -5.98
N ALA A 32 -0.27 11.40 -6.06
CA ALA A 32 -1.52 11.91 -6.65
C ALA A 32 -2.09 13.08 -5.84
N LEU A 33 -2.08 13.00 -4.50
CA LEU A 33 -2.54 14.08 -3.62
C LEU A 33 -1.70 15.35 -3.78
N VAL A 34 -0.37 15.22 -3.79
CA VAL A 34 0.54 16.35 -4.00
C VAL A 34 0.28 17.00 -5.36
N ALA A 35 0.17 16.21 -6.42
CA ALA A 35 -0.12 16.72 -7.76
C ALA A 35 -1.48 17.44 -7.81
N ALA A 36 -2.52 16.88 -7.19
CA ALA A 36 -3.84 17.50 -7.12
C ALA A 36 -3.80 18.85 -6.38
N ILE A 37 -3.05 18.95 -5.27
CA ILE A 37 -2.89 20.20 -4.54
C ILE A 37 -2.14 21.24 -5.38
N MET A 38 -1.07 20.84 -6.08
CA MET A 38 -0.33 21.75 -6.95
C MET A 38 -1.21 22.33 -8.05
N ILE A 39 -2.02 21.49 -8.71
CA ILE A 39 -2.92 21.92 -9.79
C ILE A 39 -4.10 22.74 -9.26
N GLY A 40 -4.65 22.38 -8.09
CA GLY A 40 -5.88 23.00 -7.59
C GLY A 40 -5.69 24.30 -6.82
N PHE A 41 -4.49 24.55 -6.27
CA PHE A 41 -4.28 25.67 -5.33
C PHE A 41 -3.00 26.47 -5.56
N ILE A 42 -2.03 25.95 -6.33
CA ILE A 42 -0.73 26.61 -6.52
C ILE A 42 -0.57 27.15 -7.94
N PHE A 43 -0.93 26.36 -8.95
CA PHE A 43 -1.00 26.78 -10.35
C PHE A 43 -2.31 27.48 -10.66
#